data_AF-A0A915YHF3-F1
#
_entry.id   AF-A0A915YHF3-F1
#
_cell.length_a   1.000
_cell.length_b   1.000
_cell.length_c   1.000
_cell.angle_alpha   90.00
_cell.angle_beta   90.00
_cell.angle_gamma   90.00
#
_symmetry.space_group_name_H-M   'P 1'
#
loop_
_entity.id
_entity.type
_entity.pdbx_description
1 polymer ?
#
loop_
_entity_poly.entity_id
_entity_poly.type
_entity_poly.pdbx_seq_one_letter_code
_entity_poly.pdbx_strand_id
1 'polypeptide(L)'
;MILSFDEIADWQVFEDLVAAYFKYIQKDSSNNITEVRVEPSGEGTDGGRDILVTFRVSDSIDIFERKWVIQCKFYSNSLSKRNLASINIPSLVHEYGADGYLLVCKNGVTSNVSNMFENFRRKCRLRYTYEIWTGSDFLRRIRLNHEILAEFFPAYYRSL
;
A
#
# COMPACT_ATOMS: atom_id res chain seq x y z
N MET A 1 6.78 6.99 23.75
CA MET A 1 5.88 7.60 22.73
C MET A 1 5.13 6.49 22.02
N ILE A 2 3.95 6.73 21.43
CA ILE A 2 3.22 5.73 20.63
C ILE A 2 3.48 6.05 19.15
N LEU A 3 3.81 5.04 18.35
CA LEU A 3 3.95 5.19 16.90
C LEU A 3 2.61 5.58 16.29
N SER A 4 2.55 6.75 15.66
CA SER A 4 1.32 7.36 15.12
C SER A 4 1.65 8.17 13.87
N PHE A 5 0.67 8.33 12.97
CA PHE A 5 0.80 9.18 11.78
C PHE A 5 0.70 10.69 12.07
N ASP A 6 0.83 11.11 13.34
CA ASP A 6 0.86 12.53 13.71
C ASP A 6 2.14 13.23 13.24
N GLU A 7 3.23 12.47 13.01
CA GLU A 7 4.48 12.97 12.42
C GLU A 7 4.42 13.09 10.90
N ILE A 8 3.38 12.53 10.26
CA ILE A 8 3.20 12.60 8.81
C ILE A 8 2.40 13.85 8.46
N ALA A 9 3.08 14.80 7.80
CA ALA A 9 2.54 16.14 7.55
C ALA A 9 1.36 16.15 6.58
N ASP A 10 1.47 15.42 5.48
CA ASP A 10 0.50 15.45 4.39
C ASP A 10 0.44 14.12 3.61
N TRP A 11 -0.36 14.14 2.55
CA TRP A 11 -0.59 12.98 1.71
C TRP A 11 0.65 12.57 0.89
N GLN A 12 1.51 13.52 0.51
CA GLN A 12 2.73 13.24 -0.24
C GLN A 12 3.73 12.50 0.64
N VAL A 13 3.95 13.00 1.87
CA VAL A 13 4.81 12.31 2.85
C VAL A 13 4.27 10.92 3.19
N PHE A 14 2.95 10.75 3.21
CA PHE A 14 2.34 9.43 3.40
C PHE A 14 2.58 8.48 2.22
N GLU A 15 2.50 8.97 0.98
CA GLU A 15 2.85 8.19 -0.22
C GLU A 15 4.33 7.82 -0.24
N ASP A 16 5.22 8.75 0.10
CA ASP A 16 6.65 8.52 0.25
C ASP A 16 6.94 7.44 1.30
N LEU A 17 6.25 7.48 2.44
CA LEU A 17 6.34 6.45 3.47
C LEU A 17 5.91 5.07 2.94
N VAL A 18 4.81 4.99 2.19
CA VAL A 18 4.33 3.73 1.59
C VAL A 18 5.33 3.23 0.55
N ALA A 19 5.86 4.10 -0.31
CA ALA A 19 6.89 3.76 -1.27
C ALA A 19 8.17 3.26 -0.60
N ALA A 20 8.61 3.94 0.47
CA ALA A 20 9.76 3.54 1.27
C ALA A 20 9.57 2.15 1.87
N TYR A 21 8.38 1.85 2.43
CA TYR A 21 8.08 0.51 2.93
C TYR A 21 8.36 -0.59 1.91
N PHE A 22 7.89 -0.42 0.66
CA PHE A 22 8.16 -1.40 -0.38
C PHE A 22 9.62 -1.44 -0.83
N LYS A 23 10.34 -0.32 -0.82
CA LYS A 23 11.78 -0.33 -1.09
C LYS A 23 12.56 -1.11 -0.02
N TYR A 24 12.19 -0.95 1.25
CA TYR A 24 12.91 -1.59 2.35
C TYR A 24 12.52 -3.04 2.58
N ILE A 25 11.32 -3.49 2.15
CA ILE A 25 10.91 -4.90 2.34
C ILE A 25 11.85 -5.88 1.62
N GLN A 26 12.52 -5.46 0.55
CA GLN A 26 13.53 -6.28 -0.13
C GLN A 26 14.70 -6.68 0.79
N LYS A 27 15.00 -5.87 1.80
CA LYS A 27 16.11 -6.12 2.74
C LYS A 27 15.74 -7.09 3.87
N ASP A 28 14.46 -7.41 4.01
CA ASP A 28 13.99 -8.32 5.05
C ASP A 28 14.29 -9.77 4.65
N SER A 29 15.27 -10.36 5.33
CA SER A 29 15.76 -11.73 5.08
C SER A 29 14.73 -12.81 5.41
N SER A 30 13.58 -12.47 5.99
CA SER A 30 12.50 -13.42 6.28
C SER A 30 11.56 -13.67 5.09
N ASN A 31 11.71 -12.94 3.99
CA ASN A 31 10.92 -13.10 2.78
C ASN A 31 11.76 -13.58 1.58
N ASN A 32 11.07 -13.98 0.51
CA ASN A 32 11.69 -14.52 -0.70
C ASN A 32 11.73 -13.51 -1.86
N ILE A 33 11.65 -12.20 -1.56
CA ILE A 33 11.66 -11.14 -2.56
C ILE A 33 13.11 -10.91 -2.97
N THR A 34 13.39 -11.12 -4.25
CA THR A 34 14.74 -10.93 -4.81
C THR A 34 14.93 -9.51 -5.34
N GLU A 35 13.86 -8.90 -5.85
CA GLU A 35 13.87 -7.55 -6.42
C GLU A 35 12.55 -6.84 -6.14
N VAL A 36 12.62 -5.53 -5.90
CA VAL A 36 11.44 -4.65 -5.84
C VAL A 36 11.66 -3.43 -6.73
N ARG A 37 10.74 -3.23 -7.68
CA ARG A 37 10.64 -2.00 -8.46
C ARG A 37 9.45 -1.20 -7.95
N VAL A 38 9.69 0.02 -7.48
CA VAL A 38 8.67 0.94 -6.96
C VAL A 38 8.60 2.15 -7.88
N GLU A 39 7.43 2.40 -8.46
CA GLU A 39 7.18 3.44 -9.44
C GLU A 39 6.03 4.34 -8.94
N PRO A 40 6.35 5.41 -8.18
CA PRO A 40 5.35 6.42 -7.83
C PRO A 40 4.77 7.08 -9.08
N SER A 41 3.51 7.49 -9.02
CA SER A 41 2.92 8.34 -10.05
C SER A 41 3.54 9.74 -10.04
N GLY A 42 3.47 10.43 -11.18
CA GLY A 42 3.79 11.86 -11.24
C GLY A 42 2.69 12.71 -10.62
N GLU A 43 2.96 14.00 -10.39
CA GLU A 43 1.98 14.94 -9.85
C GLU A 43 0.79 15.15 -10.82
N GLY A 44 -0.44 14.83 -10.38
CA GLY A 44 -1.66 15.00 -11.18
C GLY A 44 -2.88 14.26 -10.61
N THR A 45 -4.06 14.44 -11.22
CA THR A 45 -5.27 13.66 -10.88
C THR A 45 -5.13 12.22 -11.38
N ASP A 46 -4.26 11.45 -10.76
CA ASP A 46 -3.98 10.09 -11.22
C ASP A 46 -5.15 9.19 -10.82
N GLY A 47 -5.69 8.48 -11.81
CA GLY A 47 -7.01 7.81 -11.80
C GLY A 47 -7.14 6.60 -10.87
N GLY A 48 -6.57 6.69 -9.67
CA GLY A 48 -6.64 5.66 -8.64
C GLY A 48 -5.34 4.90 -8.40
N ARG A 49 -4.22 5.33 -8.98
CA ARG A 49 -2.89 4.73 -8.80
C ARG A 49 -1.94 5.80 -8.28
N ASP A 50 -1.40 5.56 -7.08
CA ASP A 50 -0.37 6.42 -6.50
C ASP A 50 1.01 5.77 -6.62
N ILE A 51 1.09 4.42 -6.57
CA ILE A 51 2.34 3.69 -6.73
C ILE A 51 2.07 2.40 -7.52
N LEU A 52 2.93 2.07 -8.48
CA LEU A 52 3.00 0.73 -9.07
C LEU A 52 4.21 0.00 -8.49
N VAL A 53 3.99 -1.18 -7.92
CA VAL A 53 5.05 -2.00 -7.32
C VAL A 53 5.15 -3.33 -8.03
N THR A 54 6.34 -3.71 -8.48
CA THR A 54 6.63 -5.03 -9.04
C THR A 54 7.63 -5.74 -8.14
N PHE A 55 7.23 -6.91 -7.63
CA PHE A 55 8.10 -7.83 -6.91
C PHE A 55 8.59 -8.92 -7.85
N ARG A 56 9.86 -9.29 -7.73
CA ARG A 56 10.36 -10.59 -8.19
C ARG A 56 10.51 -11.48 -6.99
N VAL A 57 9.87 -12.65 -7.03
CA VAL A 57 9.80 -13.59 -5.91
C VAL A 57 10.37 -14.92 -6.38
N SER A 58 11.26 -15.50 -5.58
CA SER A 58 11.78 -16.85 -5.80
C SER A 58 11.01 -17.84 -4.93
N ASP A 59 10.52 -18.93 -5.49
CA ASP A 59 10.06 -20.08 -4.71
C ASP A 59 11.13 -21.17 -4.57
N SER A 60 12.39 -20.84 -4.90
CA SER A 60 13.54 -21.75 -5.00
C SER A 60 13.52 -22.70 -6.21
N ILE A 61 12.48 -22.67 -7.05
CA ILE A 61 12.39 -23.43 -8.30
C ILE A 61 12.41 -22.47 -9.49
N ASP A 62 11.59 -21.43 -9.44
CA ASP A 62 11.45 -20.40 -10.47
C ASP A 62 11.39 -18.99 -9.83
N ILE A 63 11.63 -17.97 -10.67
CA ILE A 63 11.45 -16.57 -10.31
C ILE A 63 10.26 -16.03 -11.08
N PHE A 64 9.25 -15.56 -10.36
CA PHE A 64 8.06 -14.98 -10.97
C PHE A 64 7.84 -13.54 -10.51
N GLU A 65 7.10 -12.80 -11.32
CA GLU A 65 6.73 -11.42 -11.03
C GLU A 65 5.34 -11.32 -10.41
N ARG A 66 5.21 -10.38 -9.47
CA ARG A 66 3.93 -9.95 -8.91
C ARG A 66 3.85 -8.43 -8.95
N LYS A 67 2.88 -7.91 -9.68
CA LYS A 67 2.66 -6.47 -9.83
C LYS A 67 1.42 -6.01 -9.08
N TRP A 68 1.52 -4.89 -8.38
CA TRP A 68 0.47 -4.32 -7.56
C TRP A 68 0.24 -2.85 -7.92
N VAL A 69 -1.02 -2.51 -8.13
CA VAL A 69 -1.49 -1.12 -8.12
C VAL A 69 -1.74 -0.74 -6.67
N ILE A 70 -1.11 0.32 -6.20
CA ILE A 70 -1.24 0.80 -4.83
C ILE A 70 -1.87 2.18 -4.85
N GLN A 71 -2.87 2.35 -3.99
CA GLN A 71 -3.51 3.63 -3.75
C GLN A 71 -3.41 4.01 -2.27
N CYS A 72 -2.99 5.22 -2.01
CA CYS A 72 -2.85 5.85 -0.73
C CYS A 72 -4.03 6.81 -0.47
N LYS A 73 -4.58 6.75 0.75
CA LYS A 73 -5.62 7.68 1.21
C LYS A 73 -5.30 8.24 2.58
N PHE A 74 -4.83 9.49 2.58
CA PHE A 74 -4.48 10.25 3.77
C PHE A 74 -5.65 11.13 4.26
N TYR A 75 -6.77 10.50 4.62
CA TYR A 75 -7.93 11.21 5.18
C TYR A 75 -7.99 11.07 6.69
N SER A 76 -8.46 12.13 7.36
CA SER A 76 -8.72 12.14 8.81
C SER A 76 -9.91 11.26 9.22
N ASN A 77 -10.85 11.03 8.30
CA ASN A 77 -12.02 10.17 8.52
C ASN A 77 -11.89 8.85 7.76
N SER A 78 -12.69 7.85 8.16
CA SER A 78 -12.79 6.57 7.46
C SER A 78 -13.21 6.74 6.01
N LEU A 79 -12.53 6.04 5.10
CA LEU A 79 -12.79 6.11 3.67
C LEU A 79 -14.18 5.53 3.32
N SER A 80 -14.97 6.30 2.58
CA SER A 80 -16.29 5.90 2.09
C SER A 80 -16.25 5.51 0.62
N LYS A 81 -17.29 4.81 0.12
CA LYS A 81 -17.42 4.50 -1.31
C LYS A 81 -17.39 5.73 -2.21
N ARG A 82 -17.90 6.88 -1.74
CA ARG A 82 -17.90 8.13 -2.52
C ARG A 82 -16.48 8.58 -2.85
N ASN A 83 -15.53 8.34 -1.95
CA ASN A 83 -14.13 8.68 -2.15
C ASN A 83 -13.43 7.79 -3.21
N LEU A 84 -14.05 6.67 -3.58
CA LEU A 84 -13.56 5.72 -4.58
C LEU A 84 -14.44 5.68 -5.84
N ALA A 85 -15.52 6.48 -5.89
CA ALA A 85 -16.55 6.34 -6.92
C ALA A 85 -16.07 6.70 -8.34
N SER A 86 -15.02 7.51 -8.45
CA SER A 86 -14.40 7.88 -9.72
C SER A 86 -13.44 6.81 -10.28
N ILE A 87 -13.18 5.72 -9.53
CA ILE A 87 -12.15 4.75 -9.87
C ILE A 87 -12.80 3.38 -10.08
N ASN A 88 -12.58 2.81 -11.25
CA ASN A 88 -12.92 1.41 -11.51
C ASN A 88 -11.72 0.52 -11.17
N ILE A 89 -11.63 0.11 -9.90
CA ILE A 89 -10.48 -0.65 -9.37
C ILE A 89 -10.16 -1.91 -10.21
N PRO A 90 -11.13 -2.78 -10.57
CA PRO A 90 -10.83 -3.93 -11.44
C PRO A 90 -10.25 -3.55 -12.82
N SER A 91 -10.79 -2.50 -13.44
CA SER A 91 -10.26 -2.01 -14.73
C SER A 91 -8.84 -1.47 -14.58
N LEU A 92 -8.54 -0.80 -13.47
CA LEU A 92 -7.21 -0.26 -13.20
C LEU A 92 -6.17 -1.38 -13.03
N VAL A 93 -6.51 -2.43 -12.28
CA VAL A 93 -5.64 -3.62 -12.14
C VAL A 93 -5.37 -4.24 -13.52
N HIS A 94 -6.41 -4.36 -14.35
CA HIS A 94 -6.28 -4.89 -15.71
C HIS A 94 -5.40 -4.02 -16.61
N GLU A 95 -5.63 -2.71 -16.62
CA GLU A 95 -4.92 -1.72 -17.44
C GLU A 95 -3.42 -1.73 -17.18
N TYR A 96 -3.01 -1.84 -15.91
CA TYR A 96 -1.59 -1.90 -15.54
C TYR A 96 -0.99 -3.31 -15.65
N GLY A 97 -1.77 -4.31 -16.04
CA GLY A 97 -1.35 -5.71 -16.06
C GLY A 97 -0.86 -6.17 -14.68
N ALA A 98 -1.56 -5.72 -13.63
CA ALA A 98 -1.24 -6.04 -12.24
C ALA A 98 -1.97 -7.31 -11.78
N ASP A 99 -1.40 -7.96 -10.78
CA ASP A 99 -1.97 -9.13 -10.10
C ASP A 99 -2.90 -8.73 -8.96
N GLY A 100 -2.82 -7.48 -8.50
CA GLY A 100 -3.67 -7.00 -7.43
C GLY A 100 -3.70 -5.50 -7.21
N TYR A 101 -4.58 -5.13 -6.30
CA TYR A 101 -4.79 -3.78 -5.83
C TYR A 101 -4.63 -3.70 -4.32
N LEU A 102 -3.87 -2.74 -3.84
CA LEU A 102 -3.71 -2.46 -2.42
C LEU A 102 -4.17 -1.03 -2.11
N LEU A 103 -5.15 -0.92 -1.22
CA LEU A 103 -5.57 0.36 -0.64
C LEU A 103 -4.89 0.56 0.72
N VAL A 104 -4.04 1.57 0.85
CA VAL A 104 -3.39 1.94 2.11
C VAL A 104 -4.03 3.23 2.66
N CYS A 105 -4.56 3.16 3.87
CA CYS A 105 -5.27 4.27 4.50
C CYS A 105 -4.52 4.77 5.75
N LYS A 106 -4.51 6.09 5.98
CA LYS A 106 -4.07 6.66 7.28
C LYS A 106 -4.94 6.15 8.44
N ASN A 107 -6.24 6.01 8.18
CA ASN A 107 -7.24 5.54 9.14
C ASN A 107 -7.86 4.23 8.64
N GLY A 108 -9.12 3.97 9.00
CA GLY A 108 -9.86 2.81 8.52
C GLY A 108 -10.66 3.09 7.24
N VAL A 109 -11.45 2.10 6.88
CA VAL A 109 -12.47 2.19 5.84
C VAL A 109 -13.85 1.96 6.45
N THR A 110 -14.90 2.46 5.81
CA THR A 110 -16.28 2.14 6.20
C THR A 110 -16.61 0.67 5.90
N SER A 111 -17.58 0.09 6.61
CA SER A 111 -18.08 -1.27 6.33
C SER A 111 -18.51 -1.45 4.88
N ASN A 112 -19.04 -0.41 4.25
CA ASN A 112 -19.40 -0.41 2.84
C ASN A 112 -18.19 -0.62 1.92
N VAL A 113 -17.04 -0.03 2.23
CA VAL A 113 -15.79 -0.23 1.47
C VAL A 113 -15.20 -1.61 1.75
N SER A 114 -15.22 -2.09 3.01
CA SER A 114 -14.81 -3.46 3.33
C SER A 114 -15.64 -4.49 2.53
N ASN A 115 -16.96 -4.38 2.56
CA ASN A 115 -17.87 -5.23 1.79
C ASN A 115 -17.64 -5.13 0.27
N MET A 116 -17.19 -3.97 -0.22
CA MET A 116 -16.85 -3.79 -1.63
C MET A 116 -15.62 -4.64 -2.00
N PHE A 117 -14.55 -4.56 -1.21
CA PHE A 117 -13.33 -5.34 -1.42
C PHE A 117 -13.56 -6.86 -1.24
N GLU A 118 -14.37 -7.26 -0.26
CA GLU A 118 -14.79 -8.65 -0.12
C GLU A 118 -15.54 -9.15 -1.36
N ASN A 119 -16.42 -8.34 -1.92
CA ASN A 119 -17.10 -8.68 -3.16
C ASN A 119 -16.14 -8.74 -4.35
N PHE A 120 -15.13 -7.85 -4.44
CA PHE A 120 -14.09 -7.96 -5.45
C PHE A 120 -13.35 -9.28 -5.34
N ARG A 121 -12.85 -9.64 -4.15
CA ARG A 121 -12.17 -10.93 -3.91
C ARG A 121 -13.05 -12.12 -4.29
N ARG A 122 -14.29 -12.18 -3.80
CA ARG A 122 -15.19 -13.33 -4.00
C ARG A 122 -15.67 -13.49 -5.45
N LYS A 123 -15.84 -12.38 -6.18
CA LYS A 123 -16.41 -12.39 -7.54
C LYS A 123 -15.34 -12.25 -8.64
N CYS A 124 -14.06 -12.17 -8.30
CA CYS A 124 -13.00 -11.98 -9.29
C CYS A 124 -12.78 -13.25 -10.12
N ARG A 125 -13.14 -13.19 -11.40
CA ARG A 125 -12.86 -14.29 -12.36
C ARG A 125 -11.44 -14.26 -12.91
N LEU A 126 -10.81 -13.08 -12.91
CA LEU A 126 -9.46 -12.85 -13.46
C LEU A 126 -8.35 -13.10 -12.44
N ARG A 127 -8.69 -13.62 -11.25
CA ARG A 127 -7.75 -13.96 -10.16
C ARG A 127 -6.92 -12.78 -9.63
N TYR A 128 -7.44 -11.56 -9.74
CA TYR A 128 -6.87 -10.39 -9.09
C TYR A 128 -7.04 -10.46 -7.58
N THR A 129 -6.03 -9.97 -6.87
CA THR A 129 -6.06 -9.84 -5.41
C THR A 129 -6.43 -8.41 -5.02
N TYR A 130 -7.23 -8.23 -3.96
CA TYR A 130 -7.64 -6.90 -3.49
C TYR A 130 -7.48 -6.82 -1.98
N GLU A 131 -6.64 -5.92 -1.51
CA GLU A 131 -6.29 -5.77 -0.11
C GLU A 131 -6.50 -4.35 0.41
N ILE A 132 -6.77 -4.26 1.71
CA ILE A 132 -6.85 -3.00 2.45
C ILE A 132 -5.89 -3.07 3.61
N TRP A 133 -5.00 -2.08 3.73
CA TRP A 133 -4.24 -1.83 4.95
C TRP A 133 -4.82 -0.59 5.62
N THR A 134 -5.45 -0.80 6.79
CA THR A 134 -5.81 0.32 7.64
C THR A 134 -4.56 0.93 8.24
N GLY A 135 -4.69 2.14 8.81
CA GLY A 135 -3.57 2.80 9.46
C GLY A 135 -2.90 1.94 10.51
N SER A 136 -3.69 1.27 11.35
CA SER A 136 -3.16 0.34 12.36
C SER A 136 -2.44 -0.86 11.77
N ASP A 137 -2.89 -1.39 10.63
CA ASP A 137 -2.22 -2.49 9.95
C ASP A 137 -0.89 -2.04 9.37
N PHE A 138 -0.87 -0.85 8.76
CA PHE A 138 0.34 -0.32 8.15
C PHE A 138 1.39 0.05 9.21
N LEU A 139 1.00 0.72 10.31
CA LEU A 139 1.89 1.00 11.44
C LEU A 139 2.52 -0.28 12.02
N ARG A 140 1.75 -1.37 12.11
CA ARG A 140 2.27 -2.67 12.57
C ARG A 140 3.34 -3.23 11.64
N ARG A 141 3.18 -3.05 10.33
CA ARG A 141 4.14 -3.53 9.31
C ARG A 141 5.46 -2.76 9.35
N ILE A 142 5.43 -1.46 9.63
CA ILE A 142 6.65 -0.62 9.66
C ILE A 142 7.35 -0.59 11.02
N ARG A 143 6.69 -1.09 12.09
CA ARG A 143 7.17 -0.94 13.48
C ARG A 143 8.57 -1.51 13.74
N LEU A 144 9.02 -2.49 12.95
CA LEU A 144 10.34 -3.12 13.11
C LEU A 144 11.37 -2.61 12.10
N ASN A 145 11.01 -1.64 11.25
CA ASN A 145 11.90 -1.12 10.23
C ASN A 145 12.57 0.17 10.73
N HIS A 146 13.79 0.05 11.25
CA HIS A 146 14.51 1.16 11.88
C HIS A 146 14.81 2.30 10.90
N GLU A 147 15.08 1.99 9.62
CA GLU A 147 15.32 2.99 8.59
C GLU A 147 14.07 3.84 8.32
N ILE A 148 12.91 3.20 8.16
CA ILE A 148 11.62 3.90 8.00
C ILE A 148 11.30 4.73 9.23
N LEU A 149 11.51 4.18 10.44
CA LEU A 149 11.22 4.90 11.67
C LEU A 149 12.12 6.13 11.84
N ALA A 150 13.41 6.02 11.53
CA ALA A 150 14.34 7.14 11.61
C ALA A 150 14.00 8.27 10.62
N GLU A 151 13.55 7.91 9.41
CA GLU A 151 13.23 8.87 8.34
C GLU A 151 11.86 9.54 8.53
N PHE A 152 10.81 8.76 8.81
CA PHE A 152 9.43 9.25 8.79
C PHE A 152 8.81 9.48 10.18
N PHE A 153 9.41 8.91 11.24
CA PHE A 153 8.92 9.02 12.61
C PHE A 153 10.06 9.41 13.58
N PRO A 154 10.79 10.51 13.32
CA PRO A 154 12.01 10.85 14.03
C PRO A 154 11.79 11.11 15.53
N ALA A 155 10.63 11.63 15.95
CA ALA A 155 10.32 11.82 17.36
C ALA A 155 10.07 10.48 18.05
N TYR A 156 9.31 9.58 17.43
CA TYR A 156 9.14 8.21 17.94
C TYR A 156 10.48 7.48 18.02
N TYR A 157 11.28 7.50 16.96
CA TYR A 157 12.55 6.79 16.86
C TYR A 157 13.56 7.24 17.94
N ARG A 158 13.65 8.54 18.22
CA ARG A 158 14.50 9.07 19.32
C ARG A 158 14.05 8.62 20.71
N SER A 159 12.83 8.10 20.85
CA SER A 159 12.26 7.63 22.12
C SER A 159 12.30 6.11 22.31
N LEU A 160 12.80 5.37 21.31
CA LEU A 160 13.06 3.93 21.39
C LEU A 160 14.30 3.64 22.24
#